data_AF-A0A1B4Q009-F1
#
_entry.id   AF-A0A1B4Q009-F1
#
_cell.length_a   1.000
_cell.length_b   1.000
_cell.length_c   1.000
_cell.angle_alpha   90.00
_cell.angle_beta   90.00
_cell.angle_gamma   90.00
#
_symmetry.space_group_name_H-M   'P 1'
#
loop_
_entity.id
_entity.type
_entity.pdbx_description
1 polymer ?
#
loop_
_entity_poly.entity_id
_entity_poly.type
_entity_poly.pdbx_seq_one_letter_code
_entity_poly.pdbx_strand_id
1 'polypeptide(L)'
;MNDIDFACTACGKCCHDLRLMLTIAEAAAWLQRGGHVELLCDAMPWLVEPEPDNAFAAYKRARSTPALSGALPVRVTTVLTASYAGPCPNLRDDLRCAIYDERPLVCRIYPAEVNPFVELSPEGKACPSDAWRTTPLLRGGAIVDDDTRRNIERSRAANVAEAPLRAQVCAALGVATAAVANEGFAIHAPPAAALLAALNGVRAAPATIEADDTGTQWTLLSNRAATVDALASTGAAAGLAASAADDAGALRYLGFFADADAAAA
;
A
#
# COMPACT_ATOMS: atom_id res chain seq x y z
N MET A 1 -23.15 4.78 19.19
CA MET A 1 -23.01 4.10 17.89
C MET A 1 -23.09 5.18 16.84
N ASN A 2 -22.06 5.32 16.03
CA ASN A 2 -21.97 6.41 15.08
C ASN A 2 -22.70 6.00 13.79
N ASP A 3 -23.77 6.70 13.43
CA ASP A 3 -24.45 6.49 12.15
C ASP A 3 -23.91 7.53 11.17
N ILE A 4 -23.49 7.08 9.99
CA ILE A 4 -22.84 7.94 9.00
C ILE A 4 -23.59 7.83 7.67
N ASP A 5 -23.91 8.99 7.13
CA ASP A 5 -24.40 9.14 5.76
C ASP A 5 -23.26 9.58 4.85
N PHE A 6 -23.28 9.12 3.61
CA PHE A 6 -22.37 9.60 2.58
C PHE A 6 -22.95 9.47 1.17
N ALA A 7 -22.87 10.54 0.40
CA ALA A 7 -23.06 10.55 -1.05
C ALA A 7 -21.97 11.41 -1.71
N CYS A 8 -21.34 10.89 -2.77
CA CYS A 8 -20.35 11.66 -3.53
C CYS A 8 -21.01 12.88 -4.20
N THR A 9 -20.48 14.08 -3.94
CA THR A 9 -20.98 15.35 -4.50
C THR A 9 -20.30 15.76 -5.80
N ALA A 10 -19.45 14.90 -6.38
CA ALA A 10 -18.58 15.23 -7.51
C ALA A 10 -17.73 16.50 -7.29
N CYS A 11 -17.30 16.76 -6.05
CA CYS A 11 -16.51 17.94 -5.72
C CYS A 11 -15.02 17.86 -6.12
N GLY A 12 -14.55 16.71 -6.61
CA GLY A 12 -13.15 16.48 -7.03
C GLY A 12 -12.10 16.44 -5.91
N LYS A 13 -12.41 16.87 -4.67
CA LYS A 13 -11.40 17.01 -3.60
C LYS A 13 -10.67 15.71 -3.25
N CYS A 14 -11.38 14.60 -3.15
CA CYS A 14 -10.77 13.29 -2.87
C CYS A 14 -10.09 12.64 -4.09
N CYS A 15 -10.00 13.34 -5.22
CA CYS A 15 -9.36 12.88 -6.45
C CYS A 15 -8.02 13.54 -6.73
N HIS A 16 -7.43 14.25 -5.76
CA HIS A 16 -6.17 14.98 -5.91
C HIS A 16 -5.08 14.45 -4.98
N ASP A 17 -3.83 14.52 -5.43
CA ASP A 17 -2.64 14.30 -4.59
C ASP A 17 -2.62 12.93 -3.88
N LEU A 18 -2.99 11.87 -4.59
CA LEU A 18 -3.18 10.55 -3.99
C LEU A 18 -2.03 9.58 -4.31
N ARG A 19 -1.88 8.63 -3.40
CA ARG A 19 -1.30 7.30 -3.66
C ARG A 19 -2.42 6.27 -3.58
N LEU A 20 -3.11 6.07 -4.70
CA LEU A 20 -4.24 5.14 -4.76
C LEU A 20 -3.74 3.70 -4.74
N MET A 21 -4.09 2.94 -3.71
CA MET A 21 -3.78 1.51 -3.65
C MET A 21 -4.51 0.75 -4.76
N LEU A 22 -3.76 -0.06 -5.51
CA LEU A 22 -4.23 -0.83 -6.64
C LEU A 22 -4.02 -2.32 -6.39
N THR A 23 -4.95 -3.11 -6.93
CA THR A 23 -4.68 -4.53 -7.25
C THR A 23 -3.71 -4.65 -8.42
N ILE A 24 -3.15 -5.83 -8.65
CA ILE A 24 -2.26 -6.10 -9.79
C ILE A 24 -2.95 -5.79 -11.13
N ALA A 25 -4.23 -6.18 -11.26
CA ALA A 25 -5.00 -5.91 -12.47
C ALA A 25 -5.25 -4.41 -12.68
N GLU A 26 -5.58 -3.69 -11.60
CA GLU A 26 -5.78 -2.23 -11.65
C GLU A 26 -4.48 -1.49 -11.96
N ALA A 27 -3.34 -1.92 -11.40
CA ALA A 27 -2.02 -1.38 -11.70
C ALA A 27 -1.65 -1.54 -13.18
N ALA A 28 -1.86 -2.73 -13.76
CA ALA A 28 -1.64 -2.96 -15.17
C ALA A 28 -2.53 -2.06 -16.04
N ALA A 29 -3.83 -1.97 -15.72
CA ALA A 29 -4.76 -1.11 -16.43
C ALA A 29 -4.41 0.38 -16.28
N TRP A 30 -3.86 0.80 -15.14
CA TRP A 30 -3.42 2.18 -14.92
C TRP A 30 -2.22 2.54 -15.80
N LEU A 31 -1.20 1.67 -15.84
CA LEU A 31 -0.02 1.82 -16.71
C LEU A 31 -0.41 1.85 -18.19
N GLN A 32 -1.35 1.00 -18.61
CA GLN A 32 -1.84 0.96 -20.00
C GLN A 32 -2.52 2.26 -20.45
N ARG A 33 -3.09 3.02 -19.51
CA ARG A 33 -3.65 4.36 -19.78
C ARG A 33 -2.59 5.47 -19.74
N GLY A 34 -1.31 5.12 -19.61
CA GLY A 34 -0.20 6.07 -19.48
C GLY A 34 -0.03 6.65 -18.09
N GLY A 35 -0.67 6.07 -17.07
CA GLY A 35 -0.51 6.48 -15.68
C GLY A 35 0.81 6.00 -15.06
N HIS A 36 1.18 6.60 -13.93
CA HIS A 36 2.34 6.23 -13.13
C HIS A 36 1.96 5.28 -11.99
N VAL A 37 2.76 4.23 -11.76
CA VAL A 37 2.57 3.28 -10.65
C VAL A 37 3.88 3.05 -9.92
N GLU A 38 3.82 3.05 -8.59
CA GLU A 38 4.94 2.83 -7.68
C GLU A 38 4.70 1.60 -6.80
N LEU A 39 5.77 1.04 -6.25
CA LEU A 39 5.72 0.01 -5.22
C LEU A 39 6.11 0.65 -3.89
N LEU A 40 5.19 0.63 -2.92
CA LEU A 40 5.47 1.02 -1.54
C LEU A 40 5.75 -0.25 -0.74
N CYS A 41 6.96 -0.34 -0.20
CA CYS A 41 7.43 -1.50 0.55
C CYS A 41 7.71 -1.12 2.01
N ASP A 42 7.09 -1.85 2.93
CA ASP A 42 7.47 -1.90 4.34
C ASP A 42 7.76 -3.33 4.77
N ALA A 43 8.49 -3.48 5.87
CA ALA A 43 8.84 -4.77 6.42
C ALA A 43 8.86 -4.72 7.94
N MET A 44 8.29 -5.75 8.56
CA MET A 44 8.22 -5.89 10.01
C MET A 44 9.06 -7.08 10.47
N PRO A 45 9.89 -6.94 11.52
CA PRO A 45 10.49 -8.10 12.19
C PRO A 45 9.42 -9.11 12.60
N TRP A 46 9.68 -10.39 12.37
CA TRP A 46 8.73 -11.48 12.63
C TRP A 46 9.43 -12.68 13.28
N LEU A 47 10.00 -12.42 14.46
CA LEU A 47 10.83 -13.38 15.21
C LEU A 47 10.06 -14.59 15.74
N VAL A 48 8.83 -14.35 16.21
CA VAL A 48 7.97 -15.36 16.81
C VAL A 48 6.59 -15.19 16.21
N GLU A 49 5.93 -16.31 15.89
CA GLU A 49 4.55 -16.28 15.43
C GLU A 49 3.65 -15.75 16.56
N PRO A 50 2.88 -14.67 16.34
CA PRO A 50 1.94 -14.17 17.34
C PRO A 50 0.84 -15.19 17.65
N GLU A 51 0.22 -15.04 18.82
CA GLU A 51 -0.89 -15.91 19.25
C GLU A 51 -2.02 -15.98 18.21
N PRO A 52 -2.65 -17.16 18.00
CA PRO A 52 -3.67 -17.34 16.96
C PRO A 52 -4.89 -16.42 17.06
N ASP A 53 -5.20 -15.91 18.25
CA ASP A 53 -6.32 -15.00 18.51
C ASP A 53 -5.98 -13.52 18.24
N ASN A 54 -4.72 -13.19 17.95
CA ASN A 54 -4.31 -11.85 17.59
C ASN A 54 -4.75 -11.50 16.15
N ALA A 55 -5.99 -11.00 16.04
CA ALA A 55 -6.59 -10.64 14.75
C ALA A 55 -5.77 -9.61 13.95
N PHE A 56 -5.10 -8.68 14.61
CA PHE A 56 -4.26 -7.68 13.94
C PHE A 56 -3.01 -8.29 13.34
N ALA A 57 -2.34 -9.19 14.07
CA ALA A 57 -1.22 -9.97 13.56
C ALA A 57 -1.63 -10.88 12.40
N ALA A 58 -2.76 -11.59 12.51
CA ALA A 58 -3.31 -12.41 11.43
C ALA A 58 -3.58 -11.57 10.17
N TYR A 59 -4.14 -10.38 10.33
CA TYR A 59 -4.40 -9.44 9.23
C TYR A 59 -3.12 -8.91 8.58
N LYS A 60 -2.05 -8.66 9.35
CA LYS A 60 -0.73 -8.30 8.80
C LYS A 60 -0.09 -9.48 8.07
N ARG A 61 -0.12 -10.68 8.69
CA ARG A 61 0.44 -11.91 8.13
C ARG A 61 -0.16 -12.23 6.77
N ALA A 62 -1.49 -12.21 6.66
CA ALA A 62 -2.20 -12.59 5.44
C ALA A 62 -1.91 -11.69 4.22
N ARG A 63 -1.41 -10.47 4.44
CA ARG A 63 -1.19 -9.45 3.39
C ARG A 63 0.28 -9.20 3.08
N SER A 64 1.17 -9.93 3.75
CA SER A 64 2.63 -9.83 3.63
C SER A 64 3.23 -11.18 3.24
N THR A 65 4.49 -11.19 2.82
CA THR A 65 5.23 -12.41 2.48
C THR A 65 6.42 -12.61 3.43
N PRO A 66 6.72 -13.86 3.83
CA PRO A 66 7.92 -14.14 4.62
C PRO A 66 9.19 -13.82 3.81
N ALA A 67 10.20 -13.29 4.49
CA ALA A 67 11.50 -12.95 3.93
C ALA A 67 12.57 -12.90 5.04
N LEU A 68 13.81 -12.66 4.66
CA LEU A 68 14.91 -12.45 5.60
C LEU A 68 15.55 -11.07 5.37
N SER A 69 16.07 -10.48 6.43
CA SER A 69 17.02 -9.38 6.33
C SER A 69 18.27 -9.79 7.08
N GLY A 70 19.34 -10.16 6.38
CA GLY A 70 20.48 -10.83 7.01
C GLY A 70 20.01 -12.09 7.75
N ALA A 71 20.23 -12.13 9.07
CA ALA A 71 19.76 -13.21 9.93
C ALA A 71 18.34 -13.01 10.50
N LEU A 72 17.73 -11.83 10.32
CA LEU A 72 16.45 -11.47 10.93
C LEU A 72 15.27 -11.93 10.05
N PRO A 73 14.37 -12.80 10.55
CA PRO A 73 13.10 -13.07 9.90
C PRO A 73 12.21 -11.84 9.87
N VAL A 74 11.67 -11.54 8.69
CA VAL A 74 10.77 -10.40 8.48
C VAL A 74 9.55 -10.82 7.67
N ARG A 75 8.52 -10.00 7.71
CA ARG A 75 7.43 -10.04 6.73
C ARG A 75 7.37 -8.74 5.97
N VAL A 76 7.34 -8.84 4.65
CA VAL A 76 7.36 -7.70 3.73
C VAL A 76 5.94 -7.46 3.22
N THR A 77 5.46 -6.22 3.32
CA THR A 77 4.26 -5.77 2.62
C THR A 77 4.68 -4.92 1.44
N THR A 78 4.19 -5.28 0.25
CA THR A 78 4.29 -4.44 -0.94
C THR A 78 2.91 -3.98 -1.34
N VAL A 79 2.75 -2.70 -1.64
CA VAL A 79 1.52 -2.09 -2.13
C VAL A 79 1.81 -1.42 -3.47
N LEU A 80 1.01 -1.74 -4.49
CA LEU A 80 1.05 -1.02 -5.76
C LEU A 80 0.20 0.24 -5.62
N THR A 81 0.76 1.40 -5.98
CA THR A 81 0.04 2.66 -5.90
C THR A 81 0.09 3.45 -7.19
N ALA A 82 -1.05 3.90 -7.68
CA ALA A 82 -1.08 5.03 -8.61
C ALA A 82 -0.76 6.30 -7.82
N SER A 83 0.41 6.88 -8.10
CA SER A 83 0.90 8.09 -7.44
C SER A 83 0.84 9.27 -8.39
N TYR A 84 0.18 10.35 -7.98
CA TYR A 84 0.08 11.58 -8.77
C TYR A 84 -0.06 12.81 -7.88
N ALA A 85 0.54 13.92 -8.30
CA ALA A 85 0.32 15.24 -7.72
C ALA A 85 -0.67 16.02 -8.59
N GLY A 86 -1.53 16.81 -7.96
CA GLY A 86 -2.65 17.48 -8.62
C GLY A 86 -3.80 16.51 -8.93
N PRO A 87 -4.65 16.83 -9.93
CA PRO A 87 -5.84 16.04 -10.23
C PRO A 87 -5.48 14.64 -10.74
N CYS A 88 -6.30 13.66 -10.37
CA CYS A 88 -6.28 12.33 -10.96
C CYS A 88 -6.32 12.45 -12.49
N PRO A 89 -5.50 11.69 -13.25
CA PRO A 89 -5.49 11.75 -14.71
C PRO A 89 -6.82 11.32 -15.35
N ASN A 90 -7.70 10.67 -14.57
CA ASN A 90 -9.04 10.30 -14.99
C ASN A 90 -10.13 11.26 -14.47
N LEU A 91 -9.76 12.39 -13.83
CA LEU A 91 -10.70 13.43 -13.42
C LEU A 91 -10.95 14.37 -14.61
N ARG A 92 -12.20 14.52 -15.01
CA ARG A 92 -12.61 15.45 -16.08
C ARG A 92 -12.79 16.87 -15.55
N ASP A 93 -12.90 17.83 -16.47
CA ASP A 93 -13.17 19.23 -16.17
C ASP A 93 -14.49 19.45 -15.40
N ASP A 94 -15.47 18.55 -15.59
CA ASP A 94 -16.74 18.55 -14.85
C ASP A 94 -16.64 17.84 -13.48
N LEU A 95 -15.42 17.52 -13.03
CA LEU A 95 -15.08 16.83 -11.79
C LEU A 95 -15.64 15.40 -11.68
N ARG A 96 -16.11 14.82 -12.79
CA ARG A 96 -16.52 13.42 -12.85
C ARG A 96 -15.38 12.52 -13.28
N CYS A 97 -15.42 11.28 -12.82
CA CYS A 97 -14.42 10.28 -13.18
C CYS A 97 -14.68 9.77 -14.61
N ALA A 98 -13.67 9.83 -15.47
CA ALA A 98 -13.72 9.33 -16.84
C ALA A 98 -13.83 7.80 -16.93
N ILE A 99 -13.44 7.09 -15.88
CA ILE A 99 -13.43 5.63 -15.78
C ILE A 99 -14.38 5.13 -14.69
N TYR A 100 -15.56 5.75 -14.54
CA TYR A 100 -16.44 5.54 -13.38
C TYR A 100 -16.70 4.07 -13.03
N ASP A 101 -16.98 3.25 -14.04
CA ASP A 101 -17.26 1.82 -13.90
C ASP A 101 -16.02 0.94 -13.82
N GLU A 102 -14.84 1.49 -14.10
CA GLU A 102 -13.52 0.84 -14.06
C GLU A 102 -12.65 1.41 -12.92
N ARG A 103 -13.21 2.26 -12.06
CA ARG A 103 -12.50 2.85 -10.92
C ARG A 103 -11.82 1.78 -10.07
N PRO A 104 -10.60 2.05 -9.55
CA PRO A 104 -9.98 1.16 -8.58
C PRO A 104 -10.88 0.89 -7.37
N LEU A 105 -10.77 -0.29 -6.76
CA LEU A 105 -11.58 -0.69 -5.61
C LEU A 105 -11.53 0.33 -4.47
N VAL A 106 -10.35 0.91 -4.20
CA VAL A 106 -10.20 1.96 -3.17
C VAL A 106 -11.06 3.19 -3.46
N CYS A 107 -11.27 3.55 -4.74
CA CYS A 107 -12.14 4.65 -5.15
C CYS A 107 -13.63 4.28 -5.10
N ARG A 108 -13.97 2.99 -5.16
CA ARG A 108 -15.36 2.51 -5.08
C ARG A 108 -15.86 2.41 -3.64
N ILE A 109 -14.97 2.08 -2.71
CA ILE A 109 -15.32 1.98 -1.29
C ILE A 109 -15.27 3.33 -0.59
N TYR A 110 -14.66 4.36 -1.19
CA TYR A 110 -14.54 5.67 -0.56
C TYR A 110 -15.92 6.23 -0.18
N PRO A 111 -16.13 6.66 1.07
CA PRO A 111 -15.10 7.01 2.07
C PRO A 111 -14.77 5.90 3.05
N ALA A 112 -15.40 4.72 2.97
CA ALA A 112 -15.24 3.62 3.91
C ALA A 112 -13.80 3.09 4.00
N GLU A 113 -13.48 2.47 5.13
CA GLU A 113 -12.16 1.93 5.41
C GLU A 113 -12.04 0.46 4.99
N VAL A 114 -11.01 0.15 4.19
CA VAL A 114 -10.69 -1.24 3.87
C VAL A 114 -10.10 -1.97 5.07
N ASN A 115 -9.32 -1.26 5.91
CA ASN A 115 -8.70 -1.84 7.10
C ASN A 115 -9.73 -1.99 8.22
N PRO A 116 -10.05 -3.21 8.68
CA PRO A 116 -11.08 -3.42 9.70
C PRO A 116 -10.71 -2.85 11.08
N PHE A 117 -9.46 -2.43 11.29
CA PHE A 117 -8.99 -1.82 12.53
C PHE A 117 -8.97 -0.29 12.48
N VAL A 118 -9.41 0.32 11.38
CA VAL A 118 -9.52 1.78 11.24
C VAL A 118 -11.00 2.15 11.20
N GLU A 119 -11.40 3.04 12.11
CA GLU A 119 -12.76 3.55 12.15
C GLU A 119 -12.95 4.66 11.09
N LEU A 120 -14.09 4.63 10.42
CA LEU A 120 -14.47 5.70 9.50
C LEU A 120 -14.77 6.99 10.28
N SER A 121 -13.94 8.01 10.08
CA SER A 121 -14.21 9.38 10.56
C SER A 121 -14.44 10.34 9.38
N PRO A 122 -15.61 11.02 9.30
CA PRO A 122 -15.86 12.06 8.30
C PRO A 122 -14.85 13.22 8.32
N GLU A 123 -14.32 13.55 9.50
CA GLU A 123 -13.37 14.65 9.70
C GLU A 123 -12.03 14.39 9.01
N GLY A 124 -11.64 13.11 8.89
CA GLY A 124 -10.42 12.69 8.20
C GLY A 124 -10.55 12.62 6.67
N LYS A 125 -11.66 13.10 6.10
CA LYS A 125 -11.98 12.94 4.67
C LYS A 125 -12.10 14.29 3.99
N ALA A 126 -11.67 14.37 2.74
CA ALA A 126 -11.60 15.63 1.99
C ALA A 126 -12.97 16.15 1.51
N CYS A 127 -14.04 15.36 1.65
CA CYS A 127 -15.34 15.71 1.11
C CYS A 127 -16.04 16.82 1.91
N PRO A 128 -16.76 17.73 1.25
CA PRO A 128 -17.52 18.79 1.91
C PRO A 128 -18.65 18.24 2.79
N SER A 129 -19.16 19.07 3.71
CA SER A 129 -20.12 18.66 4.74
C SER A 129 -21.50 18.24 4.20
N ASP A 130 -21.87 18.68 3.00
CA ASP A 130 -23.08 18.27 2.30
C ASP A 130 -23.02 16.81 1.81
N ALA A 131 -21.82 16.26 1.57
CA ALA A 131 -21.63 14.86 1.22
C ALA A 131 -22.11 13.91 2.33
N TRP A 132 -22.24 14.36 3.57
CA TRP A 132 -22.44 13.51 4.75
C TRP A 132 -23.88 13.50 5.29
N ARG A 133 -24.88 13.77 4.44
CA ARG A 133 -26.25 14.11 4.91
C ARG A 133 -27.39 13.24 4.40
N THR A 134 -27.21 12.51 3.30
CA THR A 134 -28.35 12.10 2.47
C THR A 134 -28.50 10.60 2.25
N THR A 135 -27.42 9.82 2.32
CA THR A 135 -27.45 8.40 1.94
C THR A 135 -26.81 7.54 3.02
N PRO A 136 -27.55 6.58 3.62
CA PRO A 136 -27.01 5.70 4.64
C PRO A 136 -25.78 4.93 4.15
N LEU A 137 -24.64 5.14 4.80
CA LEU A 137 -23.41 4.38 4.53
C LEU A 137 -23.11 3.39 5.67
N LEU A 138 -23.19 3.86 6.91
CA LEU A 138 -22.86 3.08 8.11
C LEU A 138 -23.97 3.23 9.15
N ARG A 139 -24.40 2.11 9.73
CA ARG A 139 -25.36 2.07 10.85
C ARG A 139 -24.88 1.09 11.90
N GLY A 140 -24.88 1.51 13.16
CA GLY A 140 -24.49 0.62 14.27
C GLY A 140 -23.08 0.03 14.12
N GLY A 141 -22.15 0.73 13.46
CA GLY A 141 -20.79 0.23 13.20
C GLY A 141 -20.63 -0.64 11.94
N ALA A 142 -21.70 -0.95 11.22
CA ALA A 142 -21.65 -1.77 10.00
C ALA A 142 -21.96 -0.96 8.74
N ILE A 143 -21.24 -1.23 7.65
CA ILE A 143 -21.54 -0.68 6.33
C ILE A 143 -22.87 -1.28 5.84
N VAL A 144 -23.87 -0.43 5.61
CA VAL A 144 -25.20 -0.81 5.12
C VAL A 144 -25.35 -0.69 3.60
N ASP A 145 -24.46 0.07 2.95
CA ASP A 145 -24.41 0.13 1.49
C ASP A 145 -23.83 -1.17 0.91
N ASP A 146 -24.65 -1.87 0.15
CA ASP A 146 -24.38 -3.23 -0.33
C ASP A 146 -23.22 -3.29 -1.33
N ASP A 147 -23.13 -2.31 -2.23
CA ASP A 147 -22.05 -2.20 -3.21
C ASP A 147 -20.71 -1.91 -2.51
N THR A 148 -20.71 -0.99 -1.55
CA THR A 148 -19.52 -0.68 -0.74
C THR A 148 -19.06 -1.92 0.01
N ARG A 149 -19.95 -2.63 0.70
CA ARG A 149 -19.62 -3.86 1.44
C ARG A 149 -19.00 -4.92 0.54
N ARG A 150 -19.60 -5.20 -0.63
CA ARG A 150 -19.04 -6.15 -1.61
C ARG A 150 -17.66 -5.72 -2.11
N ASN A 151 -17.46 -4.44 -2.38
CA ASN A 151 -16.17 -3.93 -2.84
C ASN A 151 -15.09 -3.97 -1.73
N ILE A 152 -15.46 -3.78 -0.45
CA ILE A 152 -14.54 -3.97 0.68
C ILE A 152 -14.10 -5.44 0.77
N GLU A 153 -15.05 -6.38 0.71
CA GLU A 153 -14.75 -7.81 0.72
C GLU A 153 -13.83 -8.20 -0.45
N ARG A 154 -14.15 -7.72 -1.65
CA ARG A 154 -13.32 -7.93 -2.85
C ARG A 154 -11.92 -7.34 -2.69
N SER A 155 -11.79 -6.14 -2.13
CA SER A 155 -10.50 -5.50 -1.90
C SER A 155 -9.65 -6.26 -0.89
N ARG A 156 -10.24 -6.71 0.22
CA ARG A 156 -9.56 -7.52 1.24
C ARG A 156 -9.10 -8.86 0.67
N ALA A 157 -9.98 -9.56 -0.07
CA ALA A 157 -9.66 -10.82 -0.71
C ALA A 157 -8.52 -10.68 -1.73
N ALA A 158 -8.57 -9.65 -2.59
CA ALA A 158 -7.50 -9.36 -3.53
C ALA A 158 -6.19 -9.03 -2.80
N ASN A 159 -6.23 -8.27 -1.71
CA ASN A 159 -5.02 -7.90 -0.98
C ASN A 159 -4.30 -9.14 -0.39
N VAL A 160 -5.05 -10.12 0.10
CA VAL A 160 -4.50 -11.41 0.57
C VAL A 160 -3.99 -12.26 -0.58
N ALA A 161 -4.83 -12.48 -1.61
CA ALA A 161 -4.51 -13.35 -2.73
C ALA A 161 -3.29 -12.85 -3.54
N GLU A 162 -3.13 -11.53 -3.66
CA GLU A 162 -2.06 -10.93 -4.45
C GLU A 162 -0.76 -10.70 -3.66
N ALA A 163 -0.73 -10.90 -2.33
CA ALA A 163 0.49 -10.77 -1.54
C ALA A 163 1.69 -11.58 -2.10
N PRO A 164 1.56 -12.90 -2.36
CA PRO A 164 2.64 -13.67 -2.99
C PRO A 164 2.99 -13.18 -4.41
N LEU A 165 1.99 -12.73 -5.19
CA LEU A 165 2.23 -12.23 -6.55
C LEU A 165 3.00 -10.91 -6.54
N ARG A 166 2.73 -10.02 -5.58
CA ARG A 166 3.50 -8.77 -5.42
C ARG A 166 4.96 -9.04 -5.06
N ALA A 167 5.24 -10.08 -4.27
CA ALA A 167 6.62 -10.51 -4.01
C ALA A 167 7.32 -11.01 -5.28
N GLN A 168 6.61 -11.76 -6.14
CA GLN A 168 7.15 -12.17 -7.45
C GLN A 168 7.43 -10.97 -8.36
N VAL A 169 6.54 -9.96 -8.36
CA VAL A 169 6.78 -8.69 -9.08
C VAL A 169 8.03 -7.99 -8.55
N CYS A 170 8.20 -7.90 -7.23
CA CYS A 170 9.42 -7.33 -6.64
C CYS A 170 10.68 -8.08 -7.08
N ALA A 171 10.67 -9.41 -7.02
CA ALA A 171 11.79 -10.25 -7.45
C ALA A 171 12.13 -10.04 -8.94
N ALA A 172 11.11 -10.00 -9.81
CA ALA A 172 11.30 -9.76 -11.25
C ALA A 172 11.89 -8.38 -11.57
N LEU A 173 11.70 -7.41 -10.67
CA LEU A 173 12.19 -6.04 -10.82
C LEU A 173 13.48 -5.76 -10.04
N GLY A 174 14.01 -6.73 -9.30
CA GLY A 174 15.16 -6.53 -8.42
C GLY A 174 14.88 -5.65 -7.20
N VAL A 175 13.60 -5.52 -6.81
CA VAL A 175 13.19 -4.77 -5.62
C VAL A 175 13.39 -5.63 -4.38
N ALA A 176 14.32 -5.22 -3.52
CA ALA A 176 14.70 -5.95 -2.30
C ALA A 176 14.95 -5.00 -1.11
N THR A 177 14.31 -3.84 -1.11
CA THR A 177 14.49 -2.83 -0.05
C THR A 177 13.13 -2.37 0.46
N ALA A 178 12.96 -2.36 1.78
CA ALA A 178 11.71 -1.98 2.43
C ALA A 178 12.00 -1.04 3.60
N ALA A 179 11.08 -0.13 3.90
CA ALA A 179 11.15 0.63 5.14
C ALA A 179 10.80 -0.25 6.34
N VAL A 180 11.32 0.08 7.52
CA VAL A 180 10.86 -0.53 8.77
C VAL A 180 9.38 -0.15 8.96
N ALA A 181 8.53 -1.17 9.16
CA ALA A 181 7.10 -0.97 9.33
C ALA A 181 6.79 0.00 10.48
N ASN A 182 5.83 0.89 10.25
CA ASN A 182 5.50 2.04 11.11
C ASN A 182 6.55 3.16 11.18
N GLU A 183 7.64 3.12 10.41
CA GLU A 183 8.59 4.24 10.29
C GLU A 183 8.59 4.92 8.92
N GLY A 184 8.02 4.26 7.90
CA GLY A 184 7.85 4.85 6.58
C GLY A 184 7.51 3.82 5.50
N PHE A 185 7.73 4.23 4.24
CA PHE A 185 7.72 3.36 3.06
C PHE A 185 8.97 3.59 2.22
N ALA A 186 9.57 2.49 1.73
CA ALA A 186 10.49 2.53 0.60
C ALA A 186 9.66 2.53 -0.69
N ILE A 187 9.79 3.57 -1.49
CA ILE A 187 9.04 3.79 -2.72
C ILE A 187 9.96 3.45 -3.89
N HIS A 188 9.61 2.40 -4.64
CA HIS A 188 10.27 2.02 -5.87
C HIS A 188 9.46 2.47 -7.08
N ALA A 189 10.10 3.18 -8.01
CA ALA A 189 9.50 3.69 -9.24
C ALA A 189 10.19 3.10 -10.49
N PRO A 190 10.05 1.77 -10.73
CA PRO A 190 10.66 1.13 -11.89
C PRO A 190 10.09 1.68 -13.21
N PRO A 191 10.82 1.54 -14.33
CA PRO A 191 10.30 1.93 -15.64
C PRO A 191 8.94 1.29 -15.94
N ALA A 192 7.97 2.08 -16.41
CA ALA A 192 6.59 1.66 -16.63
C ALA A 192 6.46 0.37 -17.48
N ALA A 193 7.28 0.24 -18.53
CA ALA A 193 7.31 -0.94 -19.39
C ALA A 193 7.78 -2.20 -18.64
N ALA A 194 8.79 -2.07 -17.78
CA ALA A 194 9.31 -3.18 -16.98
C ALA A 194 8.28 -3.62 -15.93
N LEU A 195 7.66 -2.65 -15.24
CA LEU A 195 6.58 -2.94 -14.27
C LEU A 195 5.37 -3.61 -14.94
N LEU A 196 4.93 -3.08 -16.09
CA LEU A 196 3.81 -3.68 -16.82
C LEU A 196 4.12 -5.11 -17.28
N ALA A 197 5.35 -5.37 -17.74
CA ALA A 197 5.79 -6.71 -18.10
C ALA A 197 5.77 -7.67 -16.89
N ALA A 198 6.28 -7.24 -15.74
CA ALA A 198 6.27 -8.03 -14.50
C ALA A 198 4.85 -8.33 -14.02
N LEU A 199 3.96 -7.33 -14.00
CA LEU A 199 2.54 -7.48 -13.63
C LEU A 199 1.80 -8.46 -14.55
N ASN A 200 2.06 -8.39 -15.86
CA ASN A 200 1.46 -9.33 -16.81
C ASN A 200 2.05 -10.75 -16.67
N GLY A 201 3.34 -10.87 -16.36
CA GLY A 201 4.00 -12.15 -16.11
C GLY A 201 3.33 -12.94 -14.98
N VAL A 202 3.18 -12.32 -13.80
CA VAL A 202 2.57 -12.99 -12.63
C VAL A 202 1.09 -13.31 -12.82
N ARG A 203 0.39 -12.60 -13.72
CA ARG A 203 -1.01 -12.89 -14.09
C ARG A 203 -1.13 -14.08 -15.05
N ALA A 204 -0.18 -14.22 -15.98
CA ALA A 204 -0.22 -15.26 -17.01
C ALA A 204 0.21 -16.62 -16.47
N ALA A 205 1.15 -16.63 -15.53
CA ALA A 205 1.64 -17.84 -14.88
C ALA A 205 1.84 -17.54 -13.39
N PRO A 206 0.78 -17.60 -12.57
CA PRO A 206 0.95 -17.52 -11.13
C PRO A 206 1.76 -18.75 -10.70
N ALA A 207 3.06 -18.56 -10.46
CA ALA A 207 3.92 -19.64 -10.00
C ALA A 207 3.38 -20.13 -8.65
N THR A 208 3.27 -21.46 -8.50
CA THR A 208 3.19 -22.08 -7.17
C THR A 208 4.46 -21.71 -6.43
N ILE A 209 4.36 -20.80 -5.47
CA ILE A 209 5.41 -20.57 -4.50
C ILE A 209 5.45 -21.84 -3.66
N GLU A 210 6.35 -22.77 -4.00
CA GLU A 210 6.85 -23.68 -2.99
C GLU A 210 7.52 -22.80 -1.94
N ALA A 211 7.12 -22.98 -0.67
CA ALA A 211 7.72 -22.27 0.44
C ALA A 211 9.17 -22.77 0.60
N ASP A 212 10.06 -22.27 -0.26
CA ASP A 212 11.48 -22.42 -0.04
C ASP A 212 11.80 -21.55 1.18
N ASP A 213 12.17 -22.22 2.27
CA ASP A 213 12.48 -21.64 3.59
C ASP A 213 13.73 -20.73 3.53
N THR A 214 14.41 -20.71 2.38
CA THR A 214 15.46 -19.74 2.06
C THR A 214 14.85 -18.40 1.63
N GLY A 215 14.26 -17.69 2.60
CA GLY A 215 13.57 -16.42 2.36
C GLY A 215 14.41 -15.41 1.57
N THR A 216 13.77 -14.73 0.59
CA THR A 216 14.37 -13.64 -0.17
C THR A 216 15.03 -12.63 0.78
N GLN A 217 16.26 -12.20 0.45
CA GLN A 217 17.00 -11.24 1.26
C GLN A 217 16.51 -9.81 0.99
N TRP A 218 16.25 -9.06 2.05
CA TRP A 218 15.81 -7.67 2.03
C TRP A 218 16.72 -6.78 2.88
N THR A 219 16.93 -5.54 2.43
CA THR A 219 17.53 -4.49 3.24
C THR A 219 16.43 -3.63 3.88
N LEU A 220 16.51 -3.43 5.19
CA LEU A 220 15.60 -2.57 5.95
C LEU A 220 16.14 -1.14 6.00
N LEU A 221 15.30 -0.18 5.62
CA LEU A 221 15.60 1.24 5.72
C LEU A 221 14.83 1.88 6.86
N SER A 222 15.51 2.75 7.60
CA SER A 222 14.89 3.64 8.56
C SER A 222 15.53 5.01 8.47
N ASN A 223 14.76 6.06 8.72
CA ASN A 223 15.30 7.40 8.92
C ASN A 223 15.67 7.68 10.38
N ARG A 224 15.69 6.65 11.24
CA ARG A 224 16.07 6.74 12.66
C ARG A 224 17.33 5.91 12.90
N ALA A 225 18.43 6.58 13.24
CA ALA A 225 19.70 5.91 13.53
C ALA A 225 19.56 4.84 14.62
N ALA A 226 18.83 5.14 15.70
CA ALA A 226 18.58 4.17 16.77
C ALA A 226 17.89 2.89 16.29
N THR A 227 16.99 2.97 15.31
CA THR A 227 16.34 1.79 14.73
C THR A 227 17.33 0.99 13.88
N VAL A 228 18.15 1.67 13.07
CA VAL A 228 19.20 1.02 12.26
C VAL A 228 20.20 0.29 13.16
N ASP A 229 20.68 0.93 14.23
CA ASP A 229 21.61 0.33 15.19
C ASP A 229 21.02 -0.90 15.88
N ALA A 230 19.75 -0.80 16.31
CA ALA A 230 19.04 -1.92 16.91
C ALA A 230 18.92 -3.11 15.93
N LEU A 231 18.56 -2.85 14.67
CA LEU A 231 18.48 -3.89 13.65
C LEU A 231 19.85 -4.52 13.36
N ALA A 232 20.89 -3.71 13.20
CA ALA A 232 22.26 -4.18 12.98
C ALA A 232 22.74 -5.09 14.12
N SER A 233 22.38 -4.77 15.37
CA SER A 233 22.72 -5.61 16.55
C SER A 233 22.10 -7.01 16.52
N THR A 234 21.05 -7.22 15.71
CA THR A 234 20.41 -8.54 15.50
C THR A 234 20.94 -9.29 14.27
N GLY A 235 21.94 -8.74 13.58
CA GLY A 235 22.46 -9.29 12.33
C GLY A 235 21.56 -9.01 11.12
N ALA A 236 20.66 -8.03 11.23
CA ALA A 236 19.82 -7.61 10.11
C ALA A 236 20.61 -6.76 9.10
N ALA A 237 20.27 -6.88 7.83
CA ALA A 237 20.78 -5.97 6.81
C ALA A 237 19.94 -4.67 6.86
N ALA A 238 20.46 -3.65 7.54
CA ALA A 238 19.78 -2.37 7.72
C ALA A 238 20.65 -1.17 7.36
N GLY A 239 20.03 -0.05 6.97
CA GLY A 239 20.71 1.19 6.64
C GLY A 239 19.85 2.42 6.84
N LEU A 240 20.50 3.58 6.91
CA LEU A 240 19.82 4.87 6.93
C LEU A 240 19.16 5.15 5.57
N ALA A 241 17.91 5.61 5.60
CA ALA A 241 17.16 5.93 4.40
C ALA A 241 17.87 6.95 3.49
N ALA A 242 18.50 7.96 4.09
CA ALA A 242 19.26 9.00 3.38
C ALA A 242 20.43 8.42 2.55
N SER A 243 21.00 7.30 2.98
CA SER A 243 22.13 6.64 2.29
C SER A 243 21.68 5.71 1.15
N ALA A 244 20.38 5.39 1.08
CA ALA A 244 19.83 4.46 0.11
C ALA A 244 19.06 5.13 -1.03
N ALA A 245 18.74 6.42 -0.90
CA ALA A 245 18.17 7.18 -1.99
C ALA A 245 19.16 7.23 -3.16
N ASP A 246 18.71 6.91 -4.36
CA ASP A 246 19.54 6.98 -5.56
C ASP A 246 19.37 8.31 -6.29
N ASP A 247 20.45 8.80 -6.91
CA ASP A 247 20.42 10.04 -7.68
C ASP A 247 19.44 9.97 -8.86
N ALA A 248 19.14 8.74 -9.34
CA ALA A 248 18.18 8.48 -10.40
C ALA A 248 16.72 8.56 -9.94
N GLY A 249 16.45 8.63 -8.63
CA GLY A 249 15.11 8.74 -8.04
C GLY A 249 14.24 7.48 -8.19
N ALA A 250 14.83 6.33 -8.54
CA ALA A 250 14.12 5.06 -8.65
C ALA A 250 13.78 4.49 -7.27
N LEU A 251 14.53 4.86 -6.22
CA LEU A 251 14.24 4.57 -4.83
C LEU A 251 14.12 5.85 -4.01
N ARG A 252 12.96 6.04 -3.37
CA ARG A 252 12.69 7.15 -2.45
C ARG A 252 12.22 6.63 -1.11
N TYR A 253 12.43 7.41 -0.06
CA TYR A 253 11.92 7.08 1.27
C TYR A 253 10.85 8.09 1.70
N LEU A 254 9.71 7.59 2.17
CA LEU A 254 8.66 8.39 2.78
C LEU A 254 8.60 8.08 4.27
N GLY A 255 9.27 8.89 5.09
CA GLY A 255 9.35 8.72 6.54
C GLY A 255 8.15 9.26 7.30
N PHE A 256 7.86 8.66 8.44
CA PHE A 256 6.86 9.16 9.41
C PHE A 256 7.48 9.93 10.57
N PHE A 257 8.80 9.90 10.68
CA PHE A 257 9.60 10.60 11.67
C PHE A 257 10.51 11.63 11.00
N ALA A 258 11.08 12.54 11.78
CA ALA A 258 12.15 13.40 11.30
C ALA A 258 13.40 12.56 10.97
N ASP A 259 14.13 12.97 9.93
CA ASP A 259 15.35 12.29 9.52
C ASP A 259 16.45 12.45 10.57
N ALA A 260 17.15 11.35 10.85
CA ALA A 260 18.39 11.36 11.60
C ALA A 260 19.42 12.18 10.80
N ASP A 261 19.71 13.37 11.34
CA ASP A 261 20.57 14.42 10.81
C ASP A 261 20.04 15.27 9.64
N ALA A 262 19.00 16.07 9.94
CA ALA A 262 18.99 17.49 9.61
C ALA A 262 19.53 18.39 10.76
N ALA A 263 20.05 17.79 11.84
CA ALA A 263 20.45 18.47 13.08
C ALA A 263 21.98 18.57 13.29
N ALA A 264 22.77 18.42 12.23
CA ALA A 264 24.21 18.67 12.23
C ALA A 264 24.61 19.48 10.98
N ALA A 265 24.13 20.72 10.90
CA ALA A 265 24.67 21.77 10.04
C ALA A 265 24.69 23.10 10.83
#